data_AF-A0A7W1CIW4-F1
#
_entry.id   AF-A0A7W1CIW4-F1
#
_cell.length_a   1.000
_cell.length_b   1.000
_cell.length_c   1.000
_cell.angle_alpha   90.00
_cell.angle_beta   90.00
_cell.angle_gamma   90.00
#
_symmetry.space_group_name_H-M   'P 1'
#
loop_
_entity.id
_entity.type
_entity.pdbx_description
1 polymer ?
#
loop_
_entity_poly.entity_id
_entity_poly.type
_entity_poly.pdbx_seq_one_letter_code
_entity_poly.pdbx_strand_id
1 'polypeptide(L)'
;MLTGKSTFLTFIALFGATIFGSGLHAEVFNGPTTLKDKTFDTLTINGPAELRGIKARILEVNGPLTFNDLEVSGKTIISGPMIGRHADLQDIVVKGALNAKDIEISTLEVTGHANLKEFTIIEKTVIRGTLFAQDGIFEELVVDSSEGGNVVELCDVTVRKNIMISKGAKAEVLTLTGDTDVAGDITFESGEGKVVKEGDDIKLAGKIIGSKK
;
A
#
# COMPACT_ATOMS: atom_id res chain seq x y z
N MET A 1 -13.37 47.94 32.17
CA MET A 1 -13.51 46.54 32.60
C MET A 1 -14.03 45.74 31.43
N LEU A 2 -13.18 44.89 30.84
CA LEU A 2 -13.51 44.07 29.67
C LEU A 2 -14.48 42.94 30.05
N THR A 3 -15.51 42.77 29.24
CA THR A 3 -16.50 41.69 29.32
C THR A 3 -15.98 40.51 28.50
N GLY A 4 -15.52 39.45 29.15
CA GLY A 4 -15.16 38.18 28.52
C GLY A 4 -16.26 37.14 28.74
N LYS A 5 -17.06 36.86 27.71
CA LYS A 5 -17.93 35.67 27.69
C LYS A 5 -17.10 34.48 27.21
N SER A 6 -16.84 33.54 28.10
CA SER A 6 -16.30 32.22 27.77
C SER A 6 -17.43 31.37 27.19
N THR A 7 -17.32 31.01 25.91
CA THR A 7 -18.21 30.05 25.25
C THR A 7 -17.68 28.65 25.51
N PHE A 8 -18.33 27.92 26.42
CA PHE A 8 -18.14 26.48 26.60
C PHE A 8 -18.62 25.76 25.34
N LEU A 9 -17.72 25.14 24.58
CA LEU A 9 -18.09 24.15 23.56
C LEU A 9 -18.35 22.81 24.26
N THR A 10 -19.60 22.37 24.23
CA THR A 10 -19.99 21.01 24.62
C THR A 10 -19.46 20.02 23.60
N PHE A 11 -18.49 19.19 24.00
CA PHE A 11 -18.13 17.98 23.26
C PHE A 11 -19.29 16.99 23.34
N ILE A 12 -19.96 16.72 22.21
CA ILE A 12 -20.84 15.55 22.08
C ILE A 12 -19.95 14.39 21.62
N ALA A 13 -19.57 13.52 22.57
CA ALA A 13 -19.10 12.18 22.26
C ALA A 13 -20.32 11.35 21.84
N LEU A 14 -20.44 11.06 20.55
CA LEU A 14 -21.51 10.19 20.04
C LEU A 14 -21.14 8.73 20.36
N PHE A 15 -21.60 8.25 21.52
CA PHE A 15 -21.60 6.83 21.84
C PHE A 15 -22.65 6.11 20.97
N GLY A 16 -22.19 5.08 20.25
CA GLY A 16 -22.97 3.91 19.84
C GLY A 16 -24.29 4.16 19.11
N ALA A 17 -24.24 4.33 17.79
CA ALA A 17 -25.39 4.04 16.94
C ALA A 17 -25.24 2.64 16.34
N THR A 18 -25.87 1.63 16.97
CA THR A 18 -26.18 0.37 16.28
C THR A 18 -27.41 0.63 15.41
N ILE A 19 -27.21 0.94 14.13
CA ILE A 19 -28.31 1.09 13.17
C ILE A 19 -28.52 -0.28 12.51
N PHE A 20 -29.59 -0.97 12.92
CA PHE A 20 -30.17 -2.04 12.11
C PHE A 20 -31.04 -1.38 11.05
N GLY A 21 -30.52 -1.26 9.83
CA GLY A 21 -31.22 -0.72 8.68
C GLY A 21 -30.72 -1.38 7.41
N SER A 22 -31.52 -2.28 6.84
CA SER A 22 -31.31 -2.87 5.53
C SER A 22 -31.42 -1.79 4.44
N GLY A 23 -30.29 -1.38 3.88
CA GLY A 23 -30.20 -0.44 2.77
C GLY A 23 -28.74 -0.13 2.46
N LEU A 24 -28.39 -0.04 1.18
CA LEU A 24 -27.07 0.39 0.70
C LEU A 24 -26.68 1.72 1.35
N HIS A 25 -25.90 1.66 2.42
CA HIS A 25 -25.50 2.84 3.19
C HIS A 25 -24.00 3.05 3.06
N ALA A 26 -23.63 4.24 2.55
CA ALA A 26 -22.32 4.78 2.79
C ALA A 26 -22.23 5.20 4.26
N GLU A 27 -21.31 4.61 5.01
CA GLU A 27 -21.10 4.93 6.42
C GLU A 27 -19.87 5.83 6.58
N VAL A 28 -20.07 6.97 7.25
CA VAL A 28 -19.00 7.94 7.51
C VAL A 28 -18.75 8.02 9.01
N PHE A 29 -17.53 7.69 9.42
CA PHE A 29 -17.06 7.82 10.81
C PHE A 29 -16.07 8.96 10.92
N ASN A 30 -16.21 9.79 11.96
CA ASN A 30 -15.29 10.88 12.25
C ASN A 30 -14.68 10.67 13.63
N GLY A 31 -13.36 10.76 13.73
CA GLY A 31 -12.59 10.46 14.93
C GLY A 31 -12.11 9.00 15.00
N PRO A 32 -11.50 8.60 16.13
CA PRO A 32 -10.99 7.25 16.33
C PRO A 32 -12.10 6.21 16.18
N THR A 33 -11.90 5.25 15.27
CA THR A 33 -12.94 4.30 14.87
C THR A 33 -12.41 2.88 14.99
N THR A 34 -13.17 2.01 15.66
CA THR A 34 -12.88 0.58 15.71
C THR A 34 -14.09 -0.19 15.22
N LEU A 35 -13.92 -0.98 14.17
CA LEU A 35 -14.97 -1.80 13.58
C LEU A 35 -14.53 -3.26 13.56
N LYS A 36 -15.49 -4.16 13.82
CA LYS A 36 -15.25 -5.60 13.82
C LYS A 36 -16.41 -6.35 13.16
N ASP A 37 -16.07 -7.34 12.34
CA ASP A 37 -16.98 -8.34 11.78
C ASP A 37 -18.22 -7.73 11.10
N LYS A 38 -17.98 -6.74 10.24
CA LYS A 38 -19.04 -5.97 9.56
C LYS A 38 -18.81 -5.93 8.05
N THR A 39 -19.92 -5.80 7.34
CA THR A 39 -19.93 -5.59 5.89
C THR A 39 -20.51 -4.24 5.56
N PHE A 40 -19.84 -3.51 4.67
CA PHE A 40 -20.25 -2.20 4.19
C PHE A 40 -20.33 -2.22 2.66
N ASP A 41 -21.18 -1.38 2.09
CA ASP A 41 -21.04 -1.07 0.68
C ASP A 41 -19.92 -0.03 0.49
N THR A 42 -20.06 1.12 1.15
CA THR A 42 -19.04 2.18 1.17
C THR A 42 -18.74 2.55 2.61
N LEU A 43 -17.45 2.54 2.98
CA LEU A 43 -16.98 2.90 4.32
C LEU A 43 -15.98 4.05 4.21
N THR A 44 -16.28 5.18 4.85
CA THR A 44 -15.39 6.34 4.96
C THR A 44 -15.04 6.60 6.42
N ILE A 45 -13.76 6.72 6.74
CA ILE A 45 -13.30 7.00 8.10
C ILE A 45 -12.34 8.19 8.09
N ASN A 46 -12.69 9.26 8.80
CA ASN A 46 -11.86 10.44 8.99
C ASN A 46 -11.26 10.43 10.39
N GLY A 47 -10.07 9.84 10.52
CA GLY A 47 -9.39 9.64 11.79
C GLY A 47 -8.67 8.29 11.84
N PRO A 48 -8.01 7.96 12.98
CA PRO A 48 -7.40 6.67 13.18
C PRO A 48 -8.43 5.53 13.14
N ALA A 49 -8.14 4.46 12.42
CA ALA A 49 -9.03 3.33 12.21
C ALA A 49 -8.38 1.99 12.62
N GLU A 50 -9.13 1.18 13.35
CA GLU A 50 -8.84 -0.25 13.58
C GLU A 50 -9.96 -1.11 12.99
N LEU A 51 -9.66 -1.87 11.95
CA LEU A 51 -10.61 -2.73 11.25
C LEU A 51 -10.28 -4.20 11.47
N ARG A 52 -11.24 -5.02 11.87
CA ARG A 52 -11.04 -6.48 11.98
C ARG A 52 -12.19 -7.25 11.34
N GLY A 53 -11.92 -8.20 10.44
CA GLY A 53 -12.98 -8.97 9.78
C GLY A 53 -13.95 -8.09 8.99
N ILE A 54 -13.44 -7.06 8.31
CA ILE A 54 -14.27 -6.09 7.59
C ILE A 54 -14.35 -6.48 6.12
N LYS A 55 -15.56 -6.42 5.57
CA LYS A 55 -15.80 -6.52 4.13
C LYS A 55 -16.37 -5.21 3.61
N ALA A 56 -15.84 -4.67 2.53
CA ALA A 56 -16.39 -3.47 1.90
C ALA A 56 -16.34 -3.57 0.37
N ARG A 57 -17.16 -2.79 -0.34
CA ARG A 57 -16.95 -2.57 -1.78
C ARG A 57 -16.04 -1.36 -2.02
N ILE A 58 -16.20 -0.30 -1.23
CA ILE A 58 -15.34 0.89 -1.24
C ILE A 58 -14.89 1.20 0.18
N LEU A 59 -13.60 1.46 0.36
CA LEU A 59 -13.00 1.89 1.62
C LEU A 59 -12.20 3.17 1.42
N GLU A 60 -12.51 4.21 2.18
CA GLU A 60 -11.71 5.43 2.28
C GLU A 60 -11.32 5.69 3.72
N VAL A 61 -10.03 5.81 4.00
CA VAL A 61 -9.54 6.16 5.35
C VAL A 61 -8.62 7.36 5.26
N ASN A 62 -9.03 8.47 5.87
CA ASN A 62 -8.25 9.68 6.04
C ASN A 62 -7.64 9.69 7.45
N GLY A 63 -6.56 8.93 7.62
CA GLY A 63 -5.87 8.74 8.90
C GLY A 63 -5.07 7.43 8.93
N PRO A 64 -4.39 7.13 10.04
CA PRO A 64 -3.71 5.84 10.22
C PRO A 64 -4.72 4.68 10.23
N LEU A 65 -4.46 3.64 9.45
CA LEU A 65 -5.27 2.43 9.40
C LEU A 65 -4.47 1.25 9.94
N THR A 66 -5.04 0.55 10.92
CA THR A 66 -4.62 -0.81 11.28
C THR A 66 -5.72 -1.79 10.87
N PHE A 67 -5.37 -2.86 10.16
CA PHE A 67 -6.33 -3.89 9.76
C PHE A 67 -5.87 -5.32 10.10
N ASN A 68 -6.84 -6.21 10.29
CA ASN A 68 -6.63 -7.65 10.37
C ASN A 68 -7.84 -8.33 9.73
N ASP A 69 -7.66 -9.09 8.66
CA ASP A 69 -8.75 -9.68 7.89
C ASP A 69 -9.64 -8.59 7.25
N LEU A 70 -9.15 -8.02 6.13
CA LEU A 70 -9.84 -6.96 5.39
C LEU A 70 -10.09 -7.40 3.94
N GLU A 71 -11.36 -7.38 3.52
CA GLU A 71 -11.76 -7.70 2.14
C GLU A 71 -12.39 -6.47 1.50
N VAL A 72 -11.80 -5.95 0.42
CA VAL A 72 -12.36 -4.82 -0.34
C VAL A 72 -12.48 -5.18 -1.82
N SER A 73 -13.70 -5.44 -2.27
CA SER A 73 -13.98 -5.93 -3.62
C SER A 73 -13.93 -4.85 -4.72
N GLY A 74 -13.53 -3.63 -4.37
CA GLY A 74 -13.48 -2.49 -5.28
C GLY A 74 -12.32 -1.58 -4.92
N LYS A 75 -12.60 -0.30 -4.66
CA LYS A 75 -11.55 0.70 -4.46
C LYS A 75 -11.26 0.99 -2.99
N THR A 76 -9.99 0.97 -2.63
CA THR A 76 -9.44 1.36 -1.34
C THR A 76 -8.55 2.59 -1.49
N ILE A 77 -8.84 3.66 -0.75
CA ILE A 77 -8.02 4.87 -0.72
C ILE A 77 -7.64 5.16 0.74
N ILE A 78 -6.35 5.14 1.03
CA ILE A 78 -5.83 5.42 2.36
C ILE A 78 -4.94 6.66 2.31
N SER A 79 -5.31 7.70 3.03
CA SER A 79 -4.50 8.90 3.25
C SER A 79 -3.91 8.85 4.66
N GLY A 80 -2.81 8.12 4.81
CA GLY A 80 -2.15 7.89 6.09
C GLY A 80 -1.35 6.59 6.11
N PRO A 81 -0.64 6.29 7.20
CA PRO A 81 0.04 5.01 7.37
C PRO A 81 -0.97 3.85 7.43
N MET A 82 -0.69 2.77 6.70
CA MET A 82 -1.48 1.55 6.68
C MET A 82 -0.64 0.40 7.19
N ILE A 83 -1.13 -0.31 8.21
CA ILE A 83 -0.47 -1.47 8.79
C ILE A 83 -1.49 -2.60 8.92
N GLY A 84 -1.14 -3.81 8.52
CA GLY A 84 -2.04 -4.93 8.80
C GLY A 84 -1.61 -6.25 8.20
N ARG A 85 -2.50 -7.21 8.33
CA ARG A 85 -2.30 -8.55 7.77
C ARG A 85 -3.61 -9.15 7.27
N HIS A 86 -3.50 -10.14 6.40
CA HIS A 86 -4.62 -10.90 5.85
C HIS A 86 -5.61 -9.95 5.14
N ALA A 87 -5.35 -9.65 3.87
CA ALA A 87 -6.27 -8.83 3.10
C ALA A 87 -6.42 -9.30 1.66
N ASP A 88 -7.62 -9.13 1.13
CA ASP A 88 -7.97 -9.30 -0.28
C ASP A 88 -8.54 -7.97 -0.78
N LEU A 89 -7.82 -7.30 -1.68
CA LEU A 89 -8.12 -5.95 -2.15
C LEU A 89 -8.04 -5.90 -3.67
N GLN A 90 -9.01 -5.28 -4.36
CA GLN A 90 -8.85 -5.04 -5.80
C GLN A 90 -7.89 -3.87 -6.08
N ASP A 91 -8.40 -2.64 -6.00
CA ASP A 91 -7.65 -1.44 -6.34
C ASP A 91 -7.31 -0.68 -5.08
N ILE A 92 -6.03 -0.51 -4.79
CA ILE A 92 -5.59 0.20 -3.59
C ILE A 92 -4.65 1.35 -3.93
N VAL A 93 -4.95 2.51 -3.36
CA VAL A 93 -4.11 3.70 -3.38
C VAL A 93 -3.77 4.09 -1.95
N VAL A 94 -2.50 3.99 -1.57
CA VAL A 94 -2.00 4.41 -0.25
C VAL A 94 -1.12 5.64 -0.39
N LYS A 95 -1.55 6.75 0.20
CA LYS A 95 -0.76 7.98 0.36
C LYS A 95 -0.19 7.99 1.78
N GLY A 96 0.94 7.31 1.96
CA GLY A 96 1.56 7.10 3.25
C GLY A 96 2.45 5.86 3.26
N ALA A 97 2.94 5.50 4.45
CA ALA A 97 3.67 4.26 4.62
C ALA A 97 2.71 3.06 4.59
N LEU A 98 3.06 2.00 3.87
CA LEU A 98 2.36 0.72 3.84
C LEU A 98 3.25 -0.35 4.48
N ASN A 99 2.73 -1.04 5.49
CA ASN A 99 3.35 -2.23 6.07
C ASN A 99 2.32 -3.35 6.13
N ALA A 100 2.36 -4.27 5.18
CA ALA A 100 1.33 -5.27 5.03
C ALA A 100 1.93 -6.66 4.87
N LYS A 101 1.25 -7.64 5.47
CA LYS A 101 1.65 -9.04 5.46
C LYS A 101 0.49 -9.93 5.01
N ASP A 102 0.74 -10.97 4.21
CA ASP A 102 -0.29 -11.93 3.79
C ASP A 102 -1.46 -11.21 3.10
N ILE A 103 -1.18 -10.65 1.92
CA ILE A 103 -2.14 -9.85 1.16
C ILE A 103 -2.21 -10.29 -0.30
N GLU A 104 -3.42 -10.29 -0.85
CA GLU A 104 -3.71 -10.44 -2.27
C GLU A 104 -4.29 -9.12 -2.80
N ILE A 105 -3.65 -8.57 -3.83
CA ILE A 105 -4.02 -7.29 -4.41
C ILE A 105 -4.12 -7.41 -5.94
N SER A 106 -5.11 -6.77 -6.57
CA SER A 106 -5.11 -6.67 -8.04
C SER A 106 -4.15 -5.58 -8.51
N THR A 107 -4.43 -4.33 -8.17
CA THR A 107 -3.60 -3.17 -8.50
C THR A 107 -3.21 -2.37 -7.24
N LEU A 108 -1.92 -2.10 -7.09
CA LEU A 108 -1.35 -1.37 -5.95
C LEU A 108 -0.67 -0.07 -6.40
N GLU A 109 -1.07 1.05 -5.80
CA GLU A 109 -0.36 2.33 -5.89
C GLU A 109 0.01 2.81 -4.48
N VAL A 110 1.30 3.04 -4.23
CA VAL A 110 1.78 3.58 -2.95
C VAL A 110 2.61 4.83 -3.19
N THR A 111 2.24 5.94 -2.57
CA THR A 111 3.09 7.12 -2.44
C THR A 111 3.64 7.17 -1.02
N GLY A 112 4.89 6.76 -0.84
CA GLY A 112 5.54 6.62 0.47
C GLY A 112 6.43 5.38 0.56
N HIS A 113 6.63 4.91 1.79
CA HIS A 113 7.43 3.72 2.07
C HIS A 113 6.55 2.47 2.03
N ALA A 114 6.88 1.47 1.21
CA ALA A 114 6.18 0.19 1.14
C ALA A 114 7.04 -0.94 1.72
N ASN A 115 6.50 -1.68 2.68
CA ASN A 115 7.05 -2.91 3.23
C ASN A 115 5.99 -4.01 3.08
N LEU A 116 6.26 -4.95 2.18
CA LEU A 116 5.34 -6.04 1.86
C LEU A 116 5.99 -7.38 2.21
N LYS A 117 5.24 -8.26 2.86
CA LYS A 117 5.67 -9.63 3.19
C LYS A 117 4.56 -10.61 2.84
N GLU A 118 4.88 -11.79 2.32
CA GLU A 118 3.88 -12.82 2.02
C GLU A 118 2.74 -12.21 1.16
N PHE A 119 3.01 -11.85 -0.09
CA PHE A 119 2.03 -11.08 -0.88
C PHE A 119 1.88 -11.60 -2.31
N THR A 120 0.73 -11.32 -2.91
CA THR A 120 0.48 -11.56 -4.34
C THR A 120 -0.17 -10.33 -4.95
N ILE A 121 0.45 -9.74 -5.97
CA ILE A 121 -0.13 -8.63 -6.75
C ILE A 121 -0.30 -9.05 -8.20
N ILE A 122 -1.54 -9.12 -8.67
CA ILE A 122 -1.94 -9.85 -9.87
C ILE A 122 -1.82 -9.03 -11.16
N GLU A 123 -1.93 -7.70 -11.07
CA GLU A 123 -1.91 -6.85 -12.27
C GLU A 123 -0.70 -5.93 -12.29
N LYS A 124 -0.71 -4.86 -11.50
CA LYS A 124 0.30 -3.82 -11.57
C LYS A 124 0.57 -3.20 -10.21
N THR A 125 1.84 -2.96 -9.93
CA THR A 125 2.29 -2.20 -8.78
C THR A 125 3.00 -0.93 -9.22
N VAL A 126 2.64 0.20 -8.60
CA VAL A 126 3.29 1.50 -8.77
C VAL A 126 3.72 2.01 -7.40
N ILE A 127 5.03 2.09 -7.17
CA ILE A 127 5.59 2.64 -5.94
C ILE A 127 6.26 3.97 -6.22
N ARG A 128 5.78 5.04 -5.58
CA ARG A 128 6.43 6.35 -5.52
C ARG A 128 7.12 6.49 -4.16
N GLY A 129 8.33 5.93 -4.06
CA GLY A 129 9.12 5.90 -2.83
C GLY A 129 9.94 4.63 -2.68
N THR A 130 10.25 4.25 -1.44
CA THR A 130 11.07 3.06 -1.16
C THR A 130 10.21 1.81 -1.09
N LEU A 131 10.70 0.71 -1.66
CA LEU A 131 10.05 -0.61 -1.59
C LEU A 131 10.98 -1.62 -0.93
N PHE A 132 10.49 -2.27 0.10
CA PHE A 132 11.01 -3.53 0.63
C PHE A 132 9.94 -4.60 0.44
N ALA A 133 10.26 -5.66 -0.29
CA ALA A 133 9.33 -6.74 -0.56
C ALA A 133 9.98 -8.10 -0.26
N GLN A 134 9.25 -8.95 0.46
CA GLN A 134 9.72 -10.26 0.88
C GLN A 134 8.64 -11.33 0.62
N ASP A 135 9.05 -12.52 0.18
CA ASP A 135 8.19 -13.71 0.06
C ASP A 135 6.92 -13.42 -0.75
N GLY A 136 7.03 -13.03 -2.02
CA GLY A 136 5.83 -12.62 -2.75
C GLY A 136 5.95 -12.55 -4.25
N ILE A 137 4.84 -12.20 -4.89
CA ILE A 137 4.70 -12.18 -6.34
C ILE A 137 4.21 -10.81 -6.78
N PHE A 138 4.93 -10.20 -7.71
CA PHE A 138 4.44 -9.10 -8.52
C PHE A 138 4.19 -9.59 -9.94
N GLU A 139 3.07 -9.18 -10.53
CA GLU A 139 2.87 -9.35 -11.96
C GLU A 139 3.74 -8.36 -12.75
N GLU A 140 3.58 -7.05 -12.50
CA GLU A 140 4.42 -5.97 -13.04
C GLU A 140 4.76 -4.97 -11.94
N LEU A 141 6.01 -4.50 -11.92
CA LEU A 141 6.49 -3.54 -10.94
C LEU A 141 7.00 -2.26 -11.62
N VAL A 142 6.39 -1.14 -11.27
CA VAL A 142 6.83 0.20 -11.64
C VAL A 142 7.22 0.96 -10.39
N VAL A 143 8.41 1.54 -10.39
CA VAL A 143 8.94 2.34 -9.30
C VAL A 143 9.21 3.73 -9.84
N ASP A 144 8.38 4.68 -9.43
CA ASP A 144 8.43 6.07 -9.88
C ASP A 144 9.32 6.90 -8.94
N SER A 145 10.51 7.25 -9.42
CA SER A 145 11.54 7.98 -8.67
C SER A 145 11.47 9.49 -8.85
N SER A 146 10.44 10.00 -9.52
CA SER A 146 10.31 11.44 -9.78
C SER A 146 10.25 12.30 -8.50
N GLU A 147 9.74 11.76 -7.40
CA GLU A 147 9.59 12.48 -6.12
C GLU A 147 10.72 12.20 -5.10
N GLY A 148 11.73 11.39 -5.42
CA GLY A 148 12.79 11.05 -4.46
C GLY A 148 13.75 9.96 -4.92
N GLY A 149 14.66 9.55 -4.04
CA GLY A 149 15.49 8.37 -4.31
C GLY A 149 14.74 7.11 -3.92
N ASN A 150 14.62 6.19 -4.87
CA ASN A 150 13.97 4.92 -4.63
C ASN A 150 15.03 3.85 -4.37
N VAL A 151 14.97 3.30 -3.17
CA VAL A 151 15.65 2.05 -2.82
C VAL A 151 14.62 0.96 -2.99
N VAL A 152 14.95 -0.03 -3.82
CA VAL A 152 14.11 -1.20 -4.08
C VAL A 152 14.87 -2.43 -3.66
N GLU A 153 14.35 -3.13 -2.67
CA GLU A 153 14.91 -4.36 -2.13
C GLU A 153 13.89 -5.48 -2.28
N LEU A 154 14.24 -6.52 -3.04
CA LEU A 154 13.42 -7.70 -3.30
C LEU A 154 14.14 -8.94 -2.75
N CYS A 155 13.49 -9.68 -1.86
CA CYS A 155 14.02 -10.91 -1.25
C CYS A 155 13.00 -12.04 -1.39
N ASP A 156 13.39 -13.15 -2.02
CA ASP A 156 12.47 -14.29 -2.26
C ASP A 156 11.19 -13.85 -3.00
N VAL A 157 11.35 -12.98 -4.00
CA VAL A 157 10.25 -12.39 -4.77
C VAL A 157 10.28 -12.88 -6.21
N THR A 158 9.10 -13.19 -6.76
CA THR A 158 8.92 -13.41 -8.21
C THR A 158 8.29 -12.19 -8.86
N VAL A 159 8.92 -11.65 -9.91
CA VAL A 159 8.31 -10.66 -10.81
C VAL A 159 8.06 -11.32 -12.17
N ARG A 160 6.78 -11.47 -12.54
CA ARG A 160 6.38 -12.25 -13.73
C ARG A 160 6.53 -11.50 -15.05
N LYS A 161 6.49 -10.17 -15.02
CA LYS A 161 6.74 -9.29 -16.17
C LYS A 161 7.95 -8.40 -15.87
N ASN A 162 7.86 -7.13 -16.25
CA ASN A 162 8.96 -6.19 -16.21
C ASN A 162 9.07 -5.47 -14.87
N ILE A 163 10.28 -5.02 -14.57
CA ILE A 163 10.55 -3.99 -13.55
C ILE A 163 10.93 -2.71 -14.29
N MET A 164 10.21 -1.62 -14.06
CA MET A 164 10.55 -0.30 -14.60
C MET A 164 10.83 0.67 -13.47
N ILE A 165 12.01 1.27 -13.47
CA ILE A 165 12.43 2.28 -12.50
C ILE A 165 12.59 3.60 -13.26
N SER A 166 11.72 4.56 -12.96
CA SER A 166 11.74 5.87 -13.61
C SER A 166 12.90 6.72 -13.11
N LYS A 167 13.28 7.71 -13.93
CA LYS A 167 14.40 8.59 -13.63
C LYS A 167 14.14 9.41 -12.36
N GLY A 168 15.01 9.26 -11.37
CA GLY A 168 14.94 9.98 -10.11
C GLY A 168 16.01 11.06 -9.89
N ALA A 169 15.87 11.80 -8.79
CA ALA A 169 16.88 12.77 -8.35
C ALA A 169 18.08 12.13 -7.64
N LYS A 170 17.94 10.89 -7.15
CA LYS A 170 19.03 10.12 -6.51
C LYS A 170 19.37 8.88 -7.34
N ALA A 171 20.42 8.17 -6.93
CA ALA A 171 20.81 6.92 -7.54
C ALA A 171 19.66 5.89 -7.50
N GLU A 172 19.46 5.20 -8.61
CA GLU A 172 18.47 4.13 -8.76
C GLU A 172 19.14 2.80 -8.49
N VAL A 173 18.79 2.17 -7.37
CA VAL A 173 19.39 0.91 -6.94
C VAL A 173 18.30 -0.12 -6.72
N LEU A 174 18.43 -1.24 -7.41
CA LEU A 174 17.64 -2.45 -7.23
C LEU A 174 18.53 -3.52 -6.62
N THR A 175 18.22 -3.93 -5.40
CA THR A 175 18.88 -5.04 -4.71
C THR A 175 17.99 -6.27 -4.77
N LEU A 176 18.55 -7.37 -5.25
CA LEU A 176 17.91 -8.68 -5.35
C LEU A 176 18.65 -9.66 -4.46
N THR A 177 17.93 -10.36 -3.59
CA THR A 177 18.49 -11.35 -2.65
C THR A 177 17.62 -12.61 -2.59
N GLY A 178 18.15 -13.70 -2.02
CA GLY A 178 17.41 -14.95 -1.88
C GLY A 178 17.06 -15.61 -3.23
N ASP A 179 15.95 -16.35 -3.27
CA ASP A 179 15.41 -17.00 -4.49
C ASP A 179 14.51 -16.00 -5.24
N THR A 180 15.12 -14.91 -5.73
CA THR A 180 14.41 -13.87 -6.46
C THR A 180 14.47 -14.10 -7.98
N ASP A 181 13.31 -14.17 -8.59
CA ASP A 181 13.13 -14.46 -10.02
C ASP A 181 12.47 -13.28 -10.74
N VAL A 182 13.09 -12.78 -11.81
CA VAL A 182 12.52 -11.75 -12.68
C VAL A 182 12.44 -12.28 -14.11
N ALA A 183 11.22 -12.50 -14.57
CA ALA A 183 10.96 -13.10 -15.88
C ALA A 183 11.10 -12.07 -17.03
N GLY A 184 10.72 -10.82 -16.81
CA GLY A 184 10.81 -9.75 -17.81
C GLY A 184 12.10 -8.93 -17.73
N ASP A 185 12.10 -7.82 -18.46
CA ASP A 185 13.21 -6.87 -18.50
C ASP A 185 13.23 -6.01 -17.22
N ILE A 186 14.44 -5.64 -16.79
CA ILE A 186 14.67 -4.61 -15.77
C ILE A 186 15.15 -3.35 -16.49
N THR A 187 14.35 -2.29 -16.46
CA THR A 187 14.63 -1.03 -17.16
C THR A 187 14.81 0.11 -16.17
N PHE A 188 15.95 0.80 -16.30
CA PHE A 188 16.23 2.07 -15.63
C PHE A 188 16.18 3.19 -16.67
N GLU A 189 15.25 4.12 -16.51
CA GLU A 189 15.09 5.22 -17.47
C GLU A 189 16.25 6.22 -17.45
N SER A 190 17.00 6.31 -16.34
CA SER A 190 18.14 7.21 -16.24
C SER A 190 19.33 6.81 -17.12
N GLY A 191 19.43 5.53 -17.48
CA GLY A 191 20.64 4.96 -18.09
C GLY A 191 21.78 4.71 -17.09
N GLU A 192 21.60 5.05 -15.82
CA GLU A 192 22.64 5.10 -14.80
C GLU A 192 22.35 4.18 -13.60
N GLY A 193 21.34 3.32 -13.73
CA GLY A 193 20.85 2.45 -12.65
C GLY A 193 21.86 1.39 -12.22
N LYS A 194 21.63 0.81 -11.05
CA LYS A 194 22.47 -0.28 -10.53
C LYS A 194 21.61 -1.44 -10.07
N VAL A 195 21.94 -2.64 -10.53
CA VAL A 195 21.41 -3.89 -9.98
C VAL A 195 22.48 -4.50 -9.09
N VAL A 196 22.12 -4.75 -7.83
CA VAL A 196 22.93 -5.50 -6.87
C VAL A 196 22.30 -6.87 -6.70
N LYS A 197 23.09 -7.93 -6.86
CA LYS A 197 22.66 -9.32 -6.66
C LYS A 197 23.44 -9.90 -5.51
N GLU A 198 22.75 -10.36 -4.48
CA GLU A 198 23.37 -10.99 -3.30
C GLU A 198 22.78 -12.38 -3.10
N GLY A 199 23.44 -13.37 -3.70
CA GLY A 199 23.01 -14.78 -3.68
C GLY A 199 23.18 -15.46 -5.03
N ASP A 200 23.24 -16.79 -5.01
CA ASP A 200 23.46 -17.60 -6.21
C ASP A 200 22.13 -17.98 -6.91
N ASP A 201 21.00 -17.89 -6.20
CA ASP A 201 19.68 -18.36 -6.67
C ASP A 201 18.85 -17.31 -7.41
N ILE A 202 19.45 -16.15 -7.76
CA ILE A 202 18.76 -15.05 -8.45
C ILE A 202 18.69 -15.33 -9.96
N LYS A 203 17.48 -15.48 -10.51
CA LYS A 203 17.27 -15.75 -11.94
C LYS A 203 16.70 -14.53 -12.66
N LEU A 204 17.44 -14.03 -13.65
CA LEU A 204 16.97 -12.97 -14.54
C LEU A 204 16.84 -13.54 -15.95
N ALA A 205 15.61 -13.69 -16.43
CA ALA A 205 15.35 -14.20 -17.78
C ALA A 205 15.38 -13.09 -18.85
N GLY A 206 15.01 -11.86 -18.47
CA GLY A 206 15.06 -10.69 -19.35
C GLY A 206 16.41 -9.96 -19.34
N LYS A 207 16.44 -8.82 -20.03
CA LYS A 207 17.61 -7.93 -20.12
C LYS A 207 17.61 -6.90 -18.99
N ILE A 208 18.80 -6.46 -18.61
CA ILE A 208 18.98 -5.26 -17.80
C ILE A 208 19.30 -4.10 -18.76
N ILE A 209 18.43 -3.10 -18.79
CA ILE A 209 18.49 -1.94 -19.68
C ILE A 209 18.73 -0.68 -18.84
N GLY A 210 19.71 0.13 -19.24
CA GLY A 210 20.00 1.39 -18.57
C GLY A 210 20.73 1.26 -17.23
N SER A 211 21.44 0.16 -17.00
CA SER A 211 22.30 0.00 -15.83
C SER A 211 23.77 0.32 -16.13
N LYS A 212 24.49 0.88 -15.14
CA LYS A 212 25.95 0.89 -15.14
C LYS A 212 26.50 -0.53 -14.96
N LYS A 213 27.57 -0.84 -15.70
CA LYS A 213 28.32 -2.08 -15.54
C LYS A 213 29.09 -2.11 -14.23
#